data_AF-A0A202DN55-F1
#
_entry.id   AF-A0A202DN55-F1
#
_cell.length_a   1.000
_cell.length_b   1.000
_cell.length_c   1.000
_cell.angle_alpha   90.00
_cell.angle_beta   90.00
_cell.angle_gamma   90.00
#
_symmetry.space_group_name_H-M   'P 1'
#
loop_
_entity.id
_entity.type
_entity.pdbx_description
1 polymer ?
#
loop_
_entity_poly.entity_id
_entity_poly.type
_entity_poly.pdbx_seq_one_letter_code
_entity_poly.pdbx_strand_id
1 'polypeptide(L)'
;GERTFGLGFNLSHSGLDPNGVPWDEVRTEVHQEFEVIDIGLGVVKLKENTSISDTYHYDTEDPSKWNNFNTILQIRSGQNRDYLQSTRRRSLFGQWDASNGFGLDTEGWAEEKGRDGTHNHQELTIVYTNNEKARVVSGVGDGWFEQTDKFGNVTEGILKQDYVGIANQARLQQSRTITDALNRDGSTNHQNMRVRYTLHERTGRILNIEGNGNFRSDDGFGNLNVGILTQLYHQDFIRYFQLARVERSITESDASNRDGSSSHTESVVTNLYDDETTKLEDVEGHSNTTGTDGFGNRTRSEAIQVYDKDVLLWSGQSRVKHQISRSNTNNQDWSNSFQLVVVSNEYDPKTALLEGSVGQGILRSYDGYEGHTIGFMEQEFDDDLINALGQARLTKSQTLTTTADGTNYDAFFSLPPGFVIFNG
;
A
#
# COMPACT_ATOMS: atom_id res chain seq x y z
N GLY A 1 7.72 -35.86 -28.37
CA GLY A 1 6.89 -35.05 -27.47
C GLY A 1 6.90 -33.64 -28.01
N GLU A 2 5.84 -33.26 -28.72
CA GLU A 2 5.67 -31.90 -29.22
C GLU A 2 5.36 -31.01 -28.02
N ARG A 3 6.24 -30.04 -27.71
CA ARG A 3 5.96 -29.01 -26.73
C ARG A 3 4.86 -28.14 -27.30
N THR A 4 3.72 -28.04 -26.61
CA THR A 4 2.68 -27.07 -26.95
C THR A 4 2.93 -25.80 -26.16
N PHE A 5 2.91 -24.66 -26.85
CA PHE A 5 3.14 -23.33 -26.28
C PHE A 5 1.90 -22.47 -26.50
N GLY A 6 1.50 -21.73 -25.47
CA GLY A 6 0.45 -20.71 -25.55
C GLY A 6 1.06 -19.32 -25.35
N LEU A 7 0.72 -18.39 -26.24
CA LEU A 7 1.05 -16.98 -26.11
C LEU A 7 -0.25 -16.17 -26.02
N GLY A 8 -0.41 -15.40 -24.96
CA GLY A 8 -1.41 -14.35 -24.85
C GLY A 8 -0.73 -12.98 -24.86
N PHE A 9 -1.28 -12.04 -25.61
CA PHE A 9 -0.85 -10.64 -25.59
C PHE A 9 -2.08 -9.75 -25.50
N ASN A 10 -2.03 -8.76 -24.61
CA ASN A 10 -3.03 -7.72 -24.50
C ASN A 10 -2.36 -6.36 -24.44
N LEU A 11 -2.95 -5.40 -25.14
CA LEU A 11 -2.62 -3.99 -25.03
C LEU A 11 -3.88 -3.23 -24.64
N SER A 12 -3.77 -2.43 -23.58
CA SER A 12 -4.85 -1.58 -23.10
C SER A 12 -4.34 -0.21 -22.67
N HIS A 13 -5.26 0.75 -22.54
CA HIS A 13 -4.99 2.09 -22.03
C HIS A 13 -6.16 2.52 -21.15
N SER A 14 -5.91 3.37 -20.18
CA SER A 14 -6.95 4.07 -19.43
C SER A 14 -7.60 5.16 -20.30
N GLY A 15 -8.51 5.96 -19.72
CA GLY A 15 -9.22 7.01 -20.46
C GLY A 15 -8.28 7.99 -21.19
N LEU A 16 -8.87 8.82 -22.03
CA LEU A 16 -8.14 9.90 -22.68
C LEU A 16 -8.19 11.17 -21.81
N ASP A 17 -7.11 11.94 -21.84
CA ASP A 17 -7.10 13.32 -21.39
C ASP A 17 -7.97 14.20 -22.33
N PRO A 18 -8.23 15.47 -21.98
CA PRO A 18 -8.98 16.39 -22.84
C PRO A 18 -8.37 16.64 -24.23
N ASN A 19 -7.10 16.30 -24.44
CA ASN A 19 -6.37 16.46 -25.70
C ASN A 19 -6.35 15.18 -26.54
N GLY A 20 -6.96 14.08 -26.06
CA GLY A 20 -6.99 12.78 -26.74
C GLY A 20 -5.74 11.92 -26.53
N VAL A 21 -4.92 12.23 -25.51
CA VAL A 21 -3.76 11.46 -25.06
C VAL A 21 -4.23 10.46 -24.00
N PRO A 22 -4.00 9.15 -24.13
CA PRO A 22 -4.26 8.21 -23.04
C PRO A 22 -3.37 8.53 -21.84
N TRP A 23 -3.88 8.36 -20.62
CA TRP A 23 -3.06 8.62 -19.43
C TRP A 23 -1.94 7.60 -19.23
N ASP A 24 -2.22 6.35 -19.60
CA ASP A 24 -1.30 5.22 -19.47
C ASP A 24 -1.48 4.20 -20.61
N GLU A 25 -0.52 3.28 -20.69
CA GLU A 25 -0.57 2.07 -21.51
C GLU A 25 -0.19 0.89 -20.63
N VAL A 26 -1.02 -0.14 -20.64
CA VAL A 26 -0.76 -1.43 -19.98
C VAL A 26 -0.56 -2.49 -21.04
N ARG A 27 0.62 -3.11 -21.03
CA ARG A 27 0.98 -4.27 -21.85
C ARG A 27 0.96 -5.50 -20.96
N THR A 28 0.27 -6.54 -21.38
CA THR A 28 0.25 -7.81 -20.64
C THR A 28 0.57 -8.97 -21.56
N GLU A 29 1.53 -9.80 -21.15
CA GLU A 29 1.97 -10.98 -21.85
C GLU A 29 1.80 -12.21 -20.96
N VAL A 30 1.30 -13.30 -21.55
CA VAL A 30 1.17 -14.58 -20.85
C VAL A 30 1.82 -15.66 -21.70
N HIS A 31 2.87 -16.27 -21.17
CA HIS A 31 3.59 -17.38 -21.79
C HIS A 31 3.27 -18.66 -21.04
N GLN A 32 2.77 -19.66 -21.75
CA GLN A 32 2.39 -20.95 -21.17
C GLN A 32 3.15 -22.07 -21.86
N GLU A 33 3.94 -22.81 -21.09
CA GLU A 33 4.54 -24.08 -21.53
C GLU A 33 3.72 -25.24 -20.99
N PHE A 34 3.39 -26.18 -21.88
CA PHE A 34 2.72 -27.41 -21.52
C PHE A 34 3.63 -28.62 -21.74
N GLU A 35 3.45 -29.64 -20.90
CA GLU A 35 4.06 -30.95 -21.08
C GLU A 35 3.02 -32.01 -21.44
N VAL A 36 3.42 -32.96 -22.26
CA VAL A 36 2.60 -34.14 -22.62
C VAL A 36 3.05 -35.30 -21.76
N ILE A 37 2.11 -35.87 -20.99
CA ILE A 37 2.34 -37.01 -20.11
C ILE A 37 1.64 -38.23 -20.72
N ASP A 38 2.42 -39.23 -21.10
CA ASP A 38 1.91 -40.42 -21.80
C ASP A 38 1.18 -41.38 -20.85
N ILE A 39 -0.11 -41.11 -20.63
CA ILE A 39 -1.05 -42.05 -20.00
C ILE A 39 -2.03 -42.62 -21.02
N GLY A 40 -1.53 -43.55 -21.85
CA GLY A 40 -2.32 -44.23 -22.89
C GLY A 40 -2.58 -43.35 -24.11
N LEU A 41 -3.48 -42.37 -23.99
CA LEU A 41 -3.80 -41.41 -25.07
C LEU A 41 -3.01 -40.07 -24.97
N GLY A 42 -2.18 -39.92 -23.94
CA GLY A 42 -1.46 -38.68 -23.64
C GLY A 42 -2.37 -37.62 -22.98
N VAL A 43 -1.88 -36.98 -21.92
CA VAL A 43 -2.56 -35.84 -21.28
C VAL A 43 -1.63 -34.64 -21.26
N VAL A 44 -2.13 -33.51 -21.71
CA VAL A 44 -1.42 -32.23 -21.69
C VAL A 44 -1.62 -31.57 -20.31
N LYS A 45 -0.52 -31.15 -19.69
CA LYS A 45 -0.51 -30.43 -18.41
C LYS A 45 0.25 -29.14 -18.52
N LEU A 46 -0.25 -28.11 -17.85
CA LEU A 46 0.49 -26.86 -17.67
C LEU A 46 1.74 -27.16 -16.85
N LYS A 47 2.88 -26.75 -17.35
CA LYS A 47 4.19 -26.94 -16.74
C LYS A 47 4.76 -25.61 -16.28
N GLU A 48 4.59 -24.57 -17.07
CA GLU A 48 5.07 -23.23 -16.74
C GLU A 48 4.05 -22.18 -17.19
N ASN A 49 3.84 -21.16 -16.37
CA ASN A 49 3.02 -20.01 -16.72
C ASN A 49 3.71 -18.74 -16.24
N THR A 50 4.17 -17.94 -17.18
CA THR A 50 4.75 -16.62 -16.95
C THR A 50 3.74 -15.56 -17.35
N SER A 51 3.46 -14.64 -16.43
CA SER A 51 2.67 -13.44 -16.68
C SER A 51 3.57 -12.24 -16.53
N ILE A 52 3.64 -11.38 -17.54
CA ILE A 52 4.36 -10.11 -17.52
C ILE A 52 3.35 -8.99 -17.73
N SER A 53 3.48 -7.92 -16.97
CA SER A 53 2.66 -6.71 -17.11
C SER A 53 3.53 -5.48 -16.98
N ASP A 54 3.55 -4.65 -18.00
CA ASP A 54 4.18 -3.34 -17.98
C ASP A 54 3.13 -2.25 -18.05
N THR A 55 3.24 -1.25 -17.19
CA THR A 55 2.45 -0.02 -17.24
C THR A 55 3.38 1.16 -17.45
N TYR A 56 3.07 1.97 -18.45
CA TYR A 56 3.80 3.20 -18.76
C TYR A 56 2.83 4.38 -18.72
N HIS A 57 3.25 5.50 -18.14
CA HIS A 57 2.47 6.73 -18.18
C HIS A 57 2.97 7.65 -19.28
N TYR A 58 2.03 8.35 -19.93
CA TYR A 58 2.35 9.31 -20.97
C TYR A 58 2.58 10.70 -20.39
N ASP A 59 3.44 11.45 -21.05
CA ASP A 59 3.59 12.87 -20.79
C ASP A 59 2.39 13.64 -21.39
N THR A 60 1.45 14.03 -20.54
CA THR A 60 0.27 14.81 -20.94
C THR A 60 0.56 16.32 -21.03
N GLU A 61 1.73 16.79 -20.59
CA GLU A 61 2.10 18.21 -20.66
C GLU A 61 2.55 18.60 -22.08
N ASP A 62 3.06 17.64 -22.87
CA ASP A 62 3.42 17.85 -24.28
C ASP A 62 2.77 16.79 -25.22
N PRO A 63 1.52 17.05 -25.67
CA PRO A 63 0.77 16.15 -26.56
C PRO A 63 1.46 15.86 -27.90
N SER A 64 2.45 16.65 -28.31
CA SER A 64 3.19 16.42 -29.55
C SER A 64 4.01 15.13 -29.50
N LYS A 65 4.44 14.73 -28.30
CA LYS A 65 5.17 13.48 -28.07
C LYS A 65 4.28 12.25 -28.25
N TRP A 66 3.04 12.30 -27.77
CA TRP A 66 2.03 11.26 -27.99
C TRP A 66 1.67 11.08 -29.47
N ASN A 67 1.48 12.17 -30.22
CA ASN A 67 1.07 12.08 -31.63
C ASN A 67 2.06 11.30 -32.51
N ASN A 68 3.36 11.47 -32.26
CA ASN A 68 4.41 10.70 -32.94
C ASN A 68 4.34 9.22 -32.56
N PHE A 69 4.09 8.91 -31.29
CA PHE A 69 4.01 7.56 -30.79
C PHE A 69 2.73 6.82 -31.21
N ASN A 70 1.57 7.49 -31.17
CA ASN A 70 0.30 6.97 -31.66
C ASN A 70 0.38 6.56 -33.14
N THR A 71 1.11 7.34 -33.96
CA THR A 71 1.35 6.99 -35.36
C THR A 71 2.10 5.66 -35.50
N ILE A 72 3.11 5.41 -34.68
CA ILE A 72 3.86 4.14 -34.64
C ILE A 72 2.96 2.99 -34.19
N LEU A 73 2.15 3.18 -33.15
CA LEU A 73 1.19 2.19 -32.66
C LEU A 73 0.12 1.83 -33.71
N GLN A 74 -0.41 2.82 -34.42
CA GLN A 74 -1.40 2.61 -35.49
C GLN A 74 -0.83 1.87 -36.71
N ILE A 75 0.47 2.03 -36.99
CA ILE A 75 1.19 1.24 -37.99
C ILE A 75 1.31 -0.22 -37.51
N ARG A 76 1.69 -0.44 -36.25
CA ARG A 76 1.83 -1.80 -35.65
C ARG A 76 0.48 -2.54 -35.55
N SER A 77 -0.60 -1.83 -35.21
CA SER A 77 -1.95 -2.41 -35.08
C SER A 77 -2.65 -2.65 -36.43
N GLY A 78 -2.05 -2.21 -37.54
CA GLY A 78 -2.63 -2.31 -38.87
C GLY A 78 -3.84 -1.40 -39.10
N GLN A 79 -4.12 -0.47 -38.17
CA GLN A 79 -5.17 0.55 -38.30
C GLN A 79 -4.80 1.64 -39.31
N ASN A 80 -3.50 1.90 -39.50
CA ASN A 80 -3.02 2.78 -40.56
C ASN A 80 -2.55 1.94 -41.77
N ARG A 81 -3.49 1.67 -42.69
CA ARG A 81 -3.20 0.93 -43.93
C ARG A 81 -2.55 1.78 -45.04
N ASP A 82 -2.60 3.11 -44.92
CA ASP A 82 -2.10 4.01 -45.97
C ASP A 82 -0.58 4.17 -45.93
N TYR A 83 0.06 3.96 -44.77
CA TYR A 83 1.52 3.93 -44.66
C TYR A 83 2.16 2.66 -45.27
N LEU A 84 1.40 1.58 -45.44
CA LEU A 84 1.85 0.40 -46.19
C LEU A 84 1.91 0.63 -47.71
N GLN A 85 1.34 1.73 -48.22
CA GLN A 85 1.34 2.03 -49.65
C GLN A 85 2.46 2.98 -50.10
N SER A 86 3.12 3.71 -49.18
CA SER A 86 4.14 4.70 -49.55
C SER A 86 5.59 4.20 -49.44
N THR A 87 5.89 3.18 -48.62
CA THR A 87 7.16 2.45 -48.69
C THR A 87 7.05 1.26 -49.63
N ARG A 88 7.35 1.50 -50.92
CA ARG A 88 7.57 0.44 -51.91
C ARG A 88 8.46 -0.66 -51.32
N ARG A 89 7.91 -1.88 -51.25
CA ARG A 89 8.61 -3.17 -51.28
C ARG A 89 10.06 -3.12 -50.75
N ARG A 90 10.25 -3.08 -49.44
CA ARG A 90 11.40 -3.73 -48.81
C ARG A 90 10.86 -4.76 -47.82
N SER A 91 11.40 -5.96 -47.91
CA SER A 91 10.93 -7.15 -47.21
C SER A 91 10.91 -6.92 -45.70
N LEU A 92 9.86 -7.44 -45.04
CA LEU A 92 9.78 -7.57 -43.59
C LEU A 92 10.90 -8.45 -42.99
N PHE A 93 11.75 -9.05 -43.83
CA PHE A 93 12.96 -9.76 -43.44
C PHE A 93 14.09 -9.45 -44.43
N GLY A 94 15.13 -8.76 -43.94
CA GLY A 94 16.46 -8.68 -44.55
C GLY A 94 16.67 -7.65 -45.65
N GLN A 95 17.22 -6.47 -45.31
CA GLN A 95 18.50 -6.00 -45.84
C GLN A 95 18.95 -4.74 -45.08
N TRP A 96 20.13 -4.84 -44.45
CA TRP A 96 20.88 -3.74 -43.86
C TRP A 96 21.37 -2.81 -44.99
N ASP A 97 20.94 -1.55 -45.00
CA ASP A 97 21.38 -0.53 -45.95
C ASP A 97 22.09 0.59 -45.18
N ALA A 98 23.43 0.55 -45.22
CA ALA A 98 24.34 1.39 -44.45
C ALA A 98 24.46 2.85 -44.98
N SER A 99 23.46 3.38 -45.69
CA SER A 99 23.55 4.70 -46.33
C SER A 99 22.41 5.67 -46.04
N ASN A 100 21.34 5.23 -45.37
CA ASN A 100 20.33 6.10 -44.78
C ASN A 100 19.95 5.50 -43.42
N GLY A 101 20.39 6.13 -42.34
CA GLY A 101 20.05 5.74 -40.97
C GLY A 101 18.56 5.88 -40.72
N PHE A 102 17.77 4.90 -41.15
CA PHE A 102 16.49 4.61 -40.52
C PHE A 102 16.81 3.75 -39.31
N GLY A 103 17.09 4.48 -38.24
CA GLY A 103 17.56 3.93 -37.00
C GLY A 103 16.53 3.00 -36.39
N LEU A 104 16.94 1.76 -36.15
CA LEU A 104 16.40 0.97 -35.04
C LEU A 104 16.63 1.71 -33.69
N ASP A 105 17.55 2.67 -33.69
CA ASP A 105 17.79 3.73 -32.71
C ASP A 105 16.86 4.95 -32.82
N THR A 106 15.84 4.98 -33.68
CA THR A 106 14.82 6.05 -33.68
C THR A 106 13.51 5.58 -33.03
N GLU A 107 13.22 4.27 -33.07
CA GLU A 107 12.00 3.69 -32.49
C GLU A 107 12.07 3.58 -30.97
N GLY A 108 13.19 3.11 -30.40
CA GLY A 108 13.40 3.13 -28.94
C GLY A 108 13.42 4.55 -28.36
N TRP A 109 13.94 5.50 -29.13
CA TRP A 109 14.05 6.91 -28.72
C TRP A 109 12.72 7.67 -28.81
N ALA A 110 11.79 7.24 -29.66
CA ALA A 110 10.43 7.80 -29.70
C ALA A 110 9.53 7.22 -28.59
N GLU A 111 9.72 5.94 -28.24
CA GLU A 111 9.03 5.26 -27.13
C GLU A 111 9.38 5.88 -25.76
N GLU A 112 10.66 6.18 -25.51
CA GLU A 112 11.09 6.85 -24.27
C GLU A 112 10.61 8.30 -24.16
N LYS A 113 10.52 9.04 -25.28
CA LYS A 113 10.17 10.46 -25.26
C LYS A 113 8.68 10.75 -25.13
N GLY A 114 7.79 9.79 -25.38
CA GLY A 114 6.35 9.92 -25.16
C GLY A 114 5.91 9.78 -23.70
N ARG A 115 6.78 9.27 -22.85
CA ARG A 115 6.48 8.87 -21.48
C ARG A 115 6.98 9.91 -20.49
N ASP A 116 6.32 10.02 -19.33
CA ASP A 116 6.70 10.97 -18.27
C ASP A 116 7.85 10.46 -17.37
N GLY A 117 8.35 9.25 -17.66
CA GLY A 117 9.36 8.55 -16.87
C GLY A 117 8.78 7.62 -15.80
N THR A 118 7.46 7.64 -15.58
CA THR A 118 6.79 6.73 -14.65
C THR A 118 6.54 5.38 -15.34
N HIS A 119 7.02 4.31 -14.70
CA HIS A 119 6.96 2.95 -15.20
C HIS A 119 6.68 1.96 -14.07
N ASN A 120 5.90 0.92 -14.36
CA ASN A 120 5.71 -0.23 -13.49
C ASN A 120 5.89 -1.50 -14.32
N HIS A 121 6.78 -2.39 -13.91
CA HIS A 121 6.94 -3.72 -14.48
C HIS A 121 6.60 -4.74 -13.41
N GLN A 122 5.89 -5.80 -13.80
CA GLN A 122 5.59 -6.95 -12.95
C GLN A 122 5.70 -8.22 -13.75
N GLU A 123 6.42 -9.20 -13.22
CA GLU A 123 6.54 -10.54 -13.77
C GLU A 123 6.23 -11.57 -12.67
N LEU A 124 5.52 -12.64 -13.03
CA LEU A 124 5.33 -13.83 -12.20
C LEU A 124 5.39 -15.09 -13.06
N THR A 125 6.39 -15.93 -12.80
CA THR A 125 6.55 -17.24 -13.40
C THR A 125 6.20 -18.34 -12.39
N ILE A 126 5.24 -19.20 -12.73
CA ILE A 126 4.89 -20.37 -11.91
C ILE A 126 5.27 -21.64 -12.67
N VAL A 127 6.14 -22.44 -12.07
CA VAL A 127 6.55 -23.75 -12.57
C VAL A 127 5.87 -24.85 -11.76
N TYR A 128 5.17 -25.75 -12.43
CA TYR A 128 4.48 -26.90 -11.84
C TYR A 128 5.31 -28.18 -12.04
N THR A 129 5.30 -29.04 -11.03
CA THR A 129 5.83 -30.41 -11.14
C THR A 129 4.65 -31.38 -11.19
N ASN A 130 4.51 -32.11 -12.30
CA ASN A 130 3.53 -33.18 -12.44
C ASN A 130 4.18 -34.56 -12.33
N ASN A 131 3.42 -35.56 -11.91
CA ASN A 131 3.87 -36.96 -11.91
C ASN A 131 3.46 -37.71 -13.19
N GLU A 132 3.96 -38.94 -13.32
CA GLU A 132 3.68 -39.86 -14.44
C GLU A 132 2.18 -40.15 -14.67
N LYS A 133 1.32 -39.87 -13.68
CA LYS A 133 -0.14 -40.05 -13.77
C LYS A 133 -0.86 -38.75 -14.11
N ALA A 134 -0.15 -37.74 -14.59
CA ALA A 134 -0.65 -36.40 -14.88
C ALA A 134 -1.35 -35.76 -13.66
N ARG A 135 -0.75 -35.89 -12.47
CA ARG A 135 -1.19 -35.16 -11.27
C ARG A 135 -0.16 -34.13 -10.86
N VAL A 136 -0.62 -32.93 -10.52
CA VAL A 136 0.21 -31.88 -9.93
C VAL A 136 0.70 -32.34 -8.55
N VAL A 137 2.01 -32.27 -8.32
CA VAL A 137 2.68 -32.66 -7.08
C VAL A 137 3.10 -31.43 -6.27
N SER A 138 3.58 -30.41 -6.95
CA SER A 138 3.99 -29.13 -6.36
C SER A 138 4.04 -28.04 -7.43
N GLY A 139 4.28 -26.81 -7.00
CA GLY A 139 4.67 -25.72 -7.87
C GLY A 139 5.49 -24.68 -7.13
N VAL A 140 6.26 -23.89 -7.87
CA VAL A 140 7.04 -22.77 -7.34
C VAL A 140 6.75 -21.56 -8.21
N GLY A 141 6.38 -20.45 -7.57
CA GLY A 141 6.19 -19.16 -8.21
C GLY A 141 7.34 -18.23 -7.87
N ASP A 142 7.95 -17.64 -8.88
CA ASP A 142 8.97 -16.62 -8.78
C ASP A 142 8.49 -15.40 -9.55
N GLY A 143 8.31 -14.29 -8.84
CA GLY A 143 7.94 -13.02 -9.42
C GLY A 143 8.90 -11.91 -9.04
N TRP A 144 8.91 -10.87 -9.86
CA TRP A 144 9.69 -9.67 -9.70
C TRP A 144 8.85 -8.47 -10.14
N PHE A 145 9.01 -7.33 -9.48
CA PHE A 145 8.41 -6.09 -9.94
C PHE A 145 9.34 -4.92 -9.68
N GLU A 146 9.15 -3.88 -10.47
CA GLU A 146 9.85 -2.61 -10.35
C GLU A 146 8.88 -1.48 -10.67
N GLN A 147 8.91 -0.42 -9.88
CA GLN A 147 8.20 0.80 -10.14
C GLN A 147 9.18 1.97 -10.05
N THR A 148 9.18 2.82 -11.07
CA THR A 148 9.90 4.09 -11.06
C THR A 148 8.87 5.22 -11.18
N ASP A 149 8.98 6.23 -10.32
CA ASP A 149 8.16 7.44 -10.43
C ASP A 149 8.85 8.53 -11.29
N LYS A 150 8.09 9.55 -11.69
CA LYS A 150 8.61 10.68 -12.47
C LYS A 150 9.75 11.47 -11.81
N PHE A 151 9.97 11.30 -10.51
CA PHE A 151 11.03 11.99 -9.76
C PHE A 151 12.30 11.15 -9.64
N GLY A 152 12.27 9.89 -10.11
CA GLY A 152 13.37 8.94 -10.10
C GLY A 152 13.47 8.14 -8.80
N ASN A 153 12.42 8.08 -7.99
CA ASN A 153 12.33 7.13 -6.89
C ASN A 153 12.00 5.76 -7.46
N VAL A 154 12.70 4.73 -6.95
CA VAL A 154 12.57 3.35 -7.44
C VAL A 154 12.08 2.46 -6.31
N THR A 155 11.09 1.61 -6.59
CA THR A 155 10.62 0.56 -5.69
C THR A 155 10.67 -0.77 -6.43
N GLU A 156 11.47 -1.70 -5.94
CA GLU A 156 11.60 -3.05 -6.50
C GLU A 156 11.05 -4.07 -5.52
N GLY A 157 10.69 -5.25 -6.02
CA GLY A 157 10.38 -6.35 -5.14
C GLY A 157 10.40 -7.71 -5.81
N ILE A 158 10.44 -8.73 -4.96
CA ILE A 158 10.46 -10.13 -5.34
C ILE A 158 9.30 -10.83 -4.63
N LEU A 159 8.57 -11.63 -5.40
CA LEU A 159 7.50 -12.52 -4.93
C LEU A 159 7.98 -13.97 -5.04
N LYS A 160 7.95 -14.72 -3.93
CA LYS A 160 8.21 -16.16 -3.90
C LYS A 160 6.96 -16.88 -3.42
N GLN A 161 6.51 -17.89 -4.16
CA GLN A 161 5.33 -18.68 -3.85
C GLN A 161 5.65 -20.16 -3.85
N ASP A 162 5.21 -20.87 -2.83
CA ASP A 162 5.33 -22.33 -2.76
C ASP A 162 3.93 -22.94 -2.85
N TYR A 163 3.77 -23.90 -3.75
CA TYR A 163 2.52 -24.63 -3.96
C TYR A 163 2.69 -26.12 -3.67
N VAL A 164 1.66 -26.71 -3.08
CA VAL A 164 1.55 -28.15 -2.87
C VAL A 164 0.43 -28.73 -3.71
N GLY A 165 0.68 -29.89 -4.33
CA GLY A 165 -0.32 -30.64 -5.09
C GLY A 165 -1.26 -31.40 -4.15
N ILE A 166 -2.51 -30.96 -4.04
CA ILE A 166 -3.54 -31.65 -3.25
C ILE A 166 -4.78 -31.83 -4.13
N ALA A 167 -5.34 -33.05 -4.14
CA ALA A 167 -6.52 -33.38 -4.95
C ALA A 167 -6.37 -32.98 -6.45
N ASN A 168 -5.16 -33.16 -7.01
CA ASN A 168 -4.82 -32.79 -8.38
C ASN A 168 -4.92 -31.28 -8.70
N GLN A 169 -4.74 -30.44 -7.68
CA GLN A 169 -4.71 -28.98 -7.79
C GLN A 169 -3.47 -28.45 -7.09
N ALA A 170 -2.79 -27.47 -7.69
CA ALA A 170 -1.82 -26.67 -6.98
C ALA A 170 -2.54 -25.79 -5.96
N ARG A 171 -2.16 -25.90 -4.69
CA ARG A 171 -2.67 -25.07 -3.61
C ARG A 171 -1.52 -24.24 -3.04
N LEU A 172 -1.72 -22.92 -2.96
CA LEU A 172 -0.74 -22.01 -2.38
C LEU A 172 -0.53 -22.37 -0.91
N GLN A 173 0.69 -22.76 -0.56
CA GLN A 173 1.08 -23.07 0.82
C GLN A 173 1.78 -21.87 1.46
N GLN A 174 2.45 -21.05 0.67
CA GLN A 174 3.17 -19.89 1.14
C GLN A 174 3.32 -18.85 0.04
N SER A 175 3.22 -17.58 0.42
CA SER A 175 3.61 -16.43 -0.39
C SER A 175 4.52 -15.54 0.42
N ARG A 176 5.64 -15.09 -0.15
CA ARG A 176 6.56 -14.15 0.46
C ARG A 176 6.88 -13.03 -0.52
N THR A 177 6.67 -11.79 -0.10
CA THR A 177 7.00 -10.60 -0.87
C THR A 177 8.08 -9.82 -0.14
N ILE A 178 9.14 -9.47 -0.84
CA ILE A 178 10.19 -8.57 -0.35
C ILE A 178 10.14 -7.34 -1.24
N THR A 179 10.11 -6.15 -0.63
CA THR A 179 10.04 -4.88 -1.34
C THR A 179 11.13 -3.96 -0.80
N ASP A 180 11.86 -3.31 -1.69
CA ASP A 180 12.89 -2.34 -1.40
C ASP A 180 12.58 -1.06 -2.16
N ALA A 181 12.55 0.08 -1.48
CA ALA A 181 12.42 1.40 -2.09
C ALA A 181 13.67 2.22 -1.83
N LEU A 182 14.15 2.88 -2.87
CA LEU A 182 15.27 3.83 -2.84
C LEU A 182 14.78 5.15 -3.41
N ASN A 183 14.81 6.17 -2.56
CA ASN A 183 14.45 7.52 -2.94
C ASN A 183 15.69 8.32 -3.33
N ARG A 184 15.49 9.34 -4.17
CA ARG A 184 16.58 10.18 -4.68
C ARG A 184 17.28 11.00 -3.60
N ASP A 185 16.59 11.28 -2.50
CA ASP A 185 17.14 11.96 -1.33
C ASP A 185 18.04 11.06 -0.46
N GLY A 186 18.19 9.78 -0.83
CA GLY A 186 18.99 8.79 -0.12
C GLY A 186 18.21 8.03 0.96
N SER A 187 16.94 8.36 1.19
CA SER A 187 16.08 7.57 2.07
C SER A 187 15.75 6.20 1.45
N THR A 188 15.62 5.19 2.30
CA THR A 188 15.36 3.80 1.88
C THR A 188 14.28 3.16 2.73
N ASN A 189 13.51 2.26 2.13
CA ASN A 189 12.59 1.39 2.84
C ASN A 189 12.80 -0.06 2.41
N HIS A 190 12.78 -0.97 3.36
CA HIS A 190 12.77 -2.41 3.15
C HIS A 190 11.56 -3.00 3.85
N GLN A 191 10.85 -3.91 3.19
CA GLN A 191 9.74 -4.65 3.76
C GLN A 191 9.79 -6.11 3.30
N ASN A 192 9.51 -7.04 4.21
CA ASN A 192 9.43 -8.46 3.91
C ASN A 192 8.19 -9.05 4.57
N MET A 193 7.21 -9.42 3.75
CA MET A 193 5.93 -10.00 4.15
C MET A 193 5.87 -11.47 3.77
N ARG A 194 5.37 -12.32 4.66
CA ARG A 194 5.13 -13.74 4.40
C ARG A 194 3.76 -14.14 4.92
N VAL A 195 2.98 -14.80 4.07
CA VAL A 195 1.72 -15.44 4.41
C VAL A 195 1.88 -16.94 4.21
N ARG A 196 1.50 -17.73 5.21
CA ARG A 196 1.56 -19.20 5.17
C ARG A 196 0.18 -19.79 5.39
N TYR A 197 -0.16 -20.76 4.57
CA TYR A 197 -1.39 -21.54 4.67
C TYR A 197 -1.06 -22.94 5.20
N THR A 198 -1.77 -23.33 6.25
CA THR A 198 -1.83 -24.74 6.68
C THR A 198 -3.02 -25.38 5.99
N LEU A 199 -2.78 -26.46 5.26
CA LEU A 199 -3.78 -27.09 4.40
C LEU A 199 -4.05 -28.53 4.83
N HIS A 200 -5.30 -28.97 4.66
CA HIS A 200 -5.68 -30.35 4.89
C HIS A 200 -5.16 -31.24 3.75
N GLU A 201 -4.29 -32.20 4.07
CA GLU A 201 -3.50 -33.00 3.12
C GLU A 201 -4.29 -33.70 2.02
N ARG A 202 -5.54 -34.11 2.28
CA ARG A 202 -6.39 -34.80 1.29
C ARG A 202 -7.32 -33.90 0.49
N THR A 203 -7.75 -32.79 1.06
CA THR A 203 -8.87 -31.99 0.50
C THR A 203 -8.40 -30.62 0.01
N GLY A 204 -7.24 -30.14 0.47
CA GLY A 204 -6.73 -28.82 0.17
C GLY A 204 -7.48 -27.71 0.91
N ARG A 205 -8.35 -28.09 1.87
CA ARG A 205 -9.07 -27.12 2.70
C ARG A 205 -8.08 -26.36 3.59
N ILE A 206 -8.29 -25.06 3.73
CA ILE A 206 -7.49 -24.21 4.60
C ILE A 206 -7.83 -24.56 6.05
N LEU A 207 -6.80 -24.84 6.85
CA LEU A 207 -6.90 -25.12 8.28
C LEU A 207 -6.47 -23.92 9.13
N ASN A 208 -5.45 -23.19 8.69
CA ASN A 208 -4.97 -21.99 9.35
C ASN A 208 -4.26 -21.07 8.33
N ILE A 209 -4.19 -19.78 8.64
CA ILE A 209 -3.43 -18.79 7.89
C ILE A 209 -2.64 -17.95 8.88
N GLU A 210 -1.34 -17.77 8.62
CA GLU A 210 -0.45 -16.93 9.41
C GLU A 210 0.18 -15.89 8.50
N GLY A 211 0.03 -14.61 8.84
CA GLY A 211 0.70 -13.50 8.15
C GLY A 211 1.70 -12.86 9.08
N ASN A 212 2.92 -12.65 8.61
CA ASN A 212 3.98 -12.02 9.38
C ASN A 212 4.95 -11.29 8.45
N GLY A 213 5.44 -10.14 8.88
CA GLY A 213 6.48 -9.44 8.17
C GLY A 213 7.31 -8.54 9.05
N ASN A 214 8.31 -7.94 8.44
CA ASN A 214 9.16 -6.93 9.06
C ASN A 214 9.44 -5.82 8.07
N PHE A 215 9.83 -4.67 8.60
CA PHE A 215 10.22 -3.53 7.80
C PHE A 215 11.35 -2.76 8.46
N ARG A 216 12.05 -1.98 7.64
CA ARG A 216 13.09 -1.06 8.03
C ARG A 216 13.00 0.16 7.13
N SER A 217 12.97 1.36 7.70
CA SER A 217 13.05 2.62 6.97
C SER A 217 14.22 3.46 7.49
N ASP A 218 15.01 4.01 6.58
CA ASP A 218 16.10 4.95 6.87
C ASP A 218 15.81 6.24 6.12
N ASP A 219 15.80 7.37 6.81
CA ASP A 219 15.50 8.67 6.19
C ASP A 219 16.69 9.27 5.41
N GLY A 220 17.85 8.60 5.39
CA GLY A 220 19.06 9.08 4.73
C GLY A 220 19.84 10.12 5.55
N PHE A 221 19.33 10.53 6.72
CA PHE A 221 19.95 11.48 7.63
C PHE A 221 20.34 10.87 8.98
N GLY A 222 20.17 9.55 9.12
CA GLY A 222 20.55 8.76 10.29
C GLY A 222 19.39 8.48 11.25
N ASN A 223 18.14 8.74 10.84
CA ASN A 223 16.97 8.31 11.58
C ASN A 223 16.46 6.99 10.98
N LEU A 224 16.21 6.04 11.86
CA LEU A 224 15.89 4.66 11.52
C LEU A 224 14.60 4.26 12.22
N ASN A 225 13.72 3.57 11.52
CA ASN A 225 12.58 2.88 12.11
C ASN A 225 12.58 1.41 11.67
N VAL A 226 12.44 0.48 12.59
CA VAL A 226 12.40 -0.96 12.34
C VAL A 226 11.17 -1.53 13.02
N GLY A 227 10.49 -2.46 12.38
CA GLY A 227 9.35 -3.10 13.02
C GLY A 227 8.99 -4.46 12.48
N ILE A 228 8.04 -5.08 13.16
CA ILE A 228 7.45 -6.38 12.87
C ILE A 228 5.94 -6.19 12.77
N LEU A 229 5.34 -6.85 11.78
CA LEU A 229 3.89 -6.93 11.58
C LEU A 229 3.44 -8.38 11.73
N THR A 230 2.43 -8.62 12.55
CA THR A 230 1.76 -9.92 12.68
C THR A 230 0.29 -9.76 12.32
N GLN A 231 -0.21 -10.62 11.43
CA GLN A 231 -1.60 -10.67 10.99
C GLN A 231 -2.25 -11.97 11.48
N LEU A 232 -3.33 -11.81 12.23
CA LEU A 232 -4.19 -12.89 12.69
C LEU A 232 -5.44 -12.93 11.82
N TYR A 233 -5.77 -14.12 11.32
CA TYR A 233 -6.92 -14.32 10.44
C TYR A 233 -8.10 -14.92 11.21
N HIS A 234 -9.31 -14.52 10.79
CA HIS A 234 -10.56 -14.93 11.43
C HIS A 234 -10.79 -16.44 11.29
N GLN A 235 -10.68 -17.16 12.41
CA GLN A 235 -10.59 -18.63 12.39
C GLN A 235 -11.90 -19.30 11.99
N ASP A 236 -13.05 -18.77 12.40
CA ASP A 236 -14.34 -19.34 12.00
C ASP A 236 -14.62 -19.15 10.51
N PHE A 237 -14.11 -18.07 9.90
CA PHE A 237 -14.24 -17.86 8.46
C PHE A 237 -13.39 -18.82 7.66
N ILE A 238 -12.19 -19.11 8.16
CA ILE A 238 -11.37 -20.20 7.63
C ILE A 238 -12.14 -21.51 7.76
N ARG A 239 -12.60 -21.87 8.96
CA ARG A 239 -13.22 -23.17 9.24
C ARG A 239 -14.49 -23.44 8.42
N TYR A 240 -15.43 -22.51 8.41
CA TYR A 240 -16.75 -22.73 7.83
C TYR A 240 -16.83 -22.27 6.37
N PHE A 241 -16.22 -21.13 6.03
CA PHE A 241 -16.35 -20.52 4.71
C PHE A 241 -15.12 -20.68 3.82
N GLN A 242 -13.98 -21.11 4.38
CA GLN A 242 -12.69 -21.18 3.68
C GLN A 242 -12.25 -19.80 3.15
N LEU A 243 -12.56 -18.75 3.90
CA LEU A 243 -12.26 -17.35 3.57
C LEU A 243 -11.12 -16.84 4.43
N ALA A 244 -10.17 -16.17 3.78
CA ALA A 244 -9.08 -15.47 4.46
C ALA A 244 -9.49 -14.01 4.72
N ARG A 245 -9.82 -13.68 5.96
CA ARG A 245 -10.04 -12.30 6.42
C ARG A 245 -9.11 -12.01 7.59
N VAL A 246 -8.40 -10.89 7.54
CA VAL A 246 -7.52 -10.46 8.64
C VAL A 246 -8.42 -9.90 9.74
N GLU A 247 -8.39 -10.52 10.91
CA GLU A 247 -9.09 -10.08 12.10
C GLU A 247 -8.27 -9.04 12.86
N ARG A 248 -6.97 -9.26 13.02
CA ARG A 248 -6.08 -8.31 13.70
C ARG A 248 -4.75 -8.14 12.98
N SER A 249 -4.29 -6.90 12.92
CA SER A 249 -2.93 -6.53 12.50
C SER A 249 -2.21 -5.88 13.67
N ILE A 250 -1.11 -6.48 14.11
CA ILE A 250 -0.30 -6.02 15.24
C ILE A 250 1.05 -5.57 14.68
N THR A 251 1.40 -4.31 14.88
CA THR A 251 2.68 -3.73 14.49
C THR A 251 3.45 -3.31 15.72
N GLU A 252 4.68 -3.79 15.86
CA GLU A 252 5.64 -3.36 16.87
C GLU A 252 6.81 -2.69 16.16
N SER A 253 7.20 -1.48 16.58
CA SER A 253 8.25 -0.74 15.90
C SER A 253 9.08 0.12 16.83
N ASP A 254 10.38 0.16 16.56
CA ASP A 254 11.37 0.99 17.24
C ASP A 254 11.95 2.03 16.27
N ALA A 255 11.82 3.29 16.65
CA ALA A 255 12.50 4.41 16.00
C ALA A 255 13.71 4.84 16.82
N SER A 256 14.83 5.06 16.16
CA SER A 256 16.05 5.61 16.74
C SER A 256 16.56 6.74 15.85
N ASN A 257 16.80 7.90 16.45
CA ASN A 257 17.19 9.10 15.73
C ASN A 257 18.65 9.45 16.00
N ARG A 258 19.23 10.21 15.08
CA ARG A 258 20.64 10.62 15.15
C ARG A 258 20.96 11.49 16.36
N ASP A 259 19.98 12.25 16.85
CA ASP A 259 20.11 13.11 18.04
C ASP A 259 20.07 12.33 19.37
N GLY A 260 19.93 11.01 19.30
CA GLY A 260 19.84 10.14 20.48
C GLY A 260 18.43 9.95 21.01
N SER A 261 17.43 10.62 20.42
CA SER A 261 16.03 10.33 20.72
C SER A 261 15.62 8.97 20.16
N SER A 262 14.69 8.30 20.83
CA SER A 262 14.18 7.00 20.41
C SER A 262 12.76 6.78 20.89
N SER A 263 12.00 5.95 20.19
CA SER A 263 10.65 5.56 20.61
C SER A 263 10.34 4.11 20.26
N HIS A 264 9.58 3.46 21.12
CA HIS A 264 8.99 2.15 20.91
C HIS A 264 7.46 2.30 20.77
N THR A 265 6.88 1.73 19.74
CA THR A 265 5.44 1.78 19.46
C THR A 265 4.86 0.40 19.24
N GLU A 266 3.75 0.11 19.93
CA GLU A 266 2.89 -1.03 19.66
C GLU A 266 1.56 -0.52 19.10
N SER A 267 1.11 -1.05 17.98
CA SER A 267 -0.14 -0.67 17.32
C SER A 267 -0.95 -1.90 16.95
N VAL A 268 -2.26 -1.87 17.20
CA VAL A 268 -3.20 -2.95 16.89
C VAL A 268 -4.37 -2.37 16.13
N VAL A 269 -4.65 -2.92 14.96
CA VAL A 269 -5.88 -2.69 14.21
C VAL A 269 -6.72 -3.96 14.27
N THR A 270 -7.96 -3.85 14.74
CA THR A 270 -8.92 -4.94 14.84
C THR A 270 -10.06 -4.70 13.87
N ASN A 271 -10.30 -5.67 13.00
CA ASN A 271 -11.43 -5.71 12.08
C ASN A 271 -12.54 -6.56 12.70
N LEU A 272 -13.72 -5.97 12.84
CA LEU A 272 -14.90 -6.61 13.41
C LEU A 272 -15.83 -6.98 12.26
N TYR A 273 -16.13 -8.28 12.14
CA TYR A 273 -16.95 -8.81 11.06
C TYR A 273 -18.28 -9.34 11.59
N ASP A 274 -19.30 -9.26 10.75
CA ASP A 274 -20.55 -10.00 10.91
C ASP A 274 -20.27 -11.50 10.66
N ASP A 275 -20.52 -12.34 11.66
CA ASP A 275 -20.25 -13.77 11.58
C ASP A 275 -21.16 -14.54 10.60
N GLU A 276 -22.34 -14.01 10.29
CA GLU A 276 -23.29 -14.61 9.38
C GLU A 276 -23.03 -14.18 7.92
N THR A 277 -22.74 -12.89 7.70
CA THR A 277 -22.58 -12.32 6.36
C THR A 277 -21.12 -12.20 5.91
N THR A 278 -20.16 -12.35 6.82
CA THR A 278 -18.70 -12.17 6.62
C THR A 278 -18.28 -10.75 6.20
N LYS A 279 -19.20 -9.79 6.32
CA LYS A 279 -18.95 -8.38 5.99
C LYS A 279 -18.26 -7.68 7.15
N LEU A 280 -17.43 -6.69 6.82
CA LEU A 280 -16.79 -5.84 7.81
C LEU A 280 -17.83 -4.88 8.38
N GLU A 281 -18.04 -4.89 9.69
CA GLU A 281 -18.98 -4.01 10.38
C GLU A 281 -18.30 -2.82 11.04
N ASP A 282 -17.04 -3.01 11.48
CA ASP A 282 -16.30 -1.98 12.19
C ASP A 282 -14.79 -2.23 12.12
N VAL A 283 -14.03 -1.17 12.39
CA VAL A 283 -12.57 -1.21 12.53
C VAL A 283 -12.20 -0.37 13.74
N GLU A 284 -11.29 -0.89 14.56
CA GLU A 284 -10.75 -0.19 15.72
C GLU A 284 -9.23 -0.17 15.63
N GLY A 285 -8.64 1.00 15.86
CA GLY A 285 -7.19 1.17 15.93
C GLY A 285 -6.76 1.63 17.32
N HIS A 286 -5.72 1.02 17.87
CA HIS A 286 -5.11 1.41 19.13
C HIS A 286 -3.60 1.40 18.99
N SER A 287 -2.91 2.42 19.49
CA SER A 287 -1.45 2.39 19.62
C SER A 287 -0.96 2.98 20.92
N ASN A 288 0.15 2.44 21.43
CA ASN A 288 0.88 2.95 22.57
C ASN A 288 2.31 3.22 22.14
N THR A 289 2.83 4.40 22.49
CA THR A 289 4.21 4.78 22.22
C THR A 289 4.90 5.16 23.51
N THR A 290 6.13 4.72 23.70
CA THR A 290 7.03 5.26 24.72
C THR A 290 8.26 5.81 24.04
N GLY A 291 8.78 6.94 24.50
CA GLY A 291 9.94 7.57 23.88
C GLY A 291 10.76 8.39 24.84
N THR A 292 11.97 8.71 24.40
CA THR A 292 12.93 9.57 25.07
C THR A 292 13.48 10.57 24.07
N ASP A 293 13.72 11.80 24.50
CA ASP A 293 14.27 12.86 23.66
C ASP A 293 15.80 12.83 23.54
N GLY A 294 16.45 11.86 24.19
CA GLY A 294 17.92 11.74 24.24
C GLY A 294 18.59 12.65 25.28
N PHE A 295 17.83 13.53 25.93
CA PHE A 295 18.29 14.46 26.97
C PHE A 295 17.69 14.19 28.35
N GLY A 296 16.90 13.11 28.47
CA GLY A 296 16.40 12.59 29.74
C GLY A 296 14.89 12.76 29.93
N ASN A 297 14.20 13.47 29.02
CA ASN A 297 12.75 13.59 29.08
C ASN A 297 12.12 12.34 28.47
N ARG A 298 11.08 11.83 29.13
CA ARG A 298 10.39 10.59 28.73
C ARG A 298 8.93 10.88 28.44
N THR A 299 8.48 10.44 27.28
CA THR A 299 7.09 10.61 26.83
C THR A 299 6.42 9.25 26.70
N ARG A 300 5.17 9.15 27.18
CA ARG A 300 4.27 8.05 26.88
C ARG A 300 3.03 8.59 26.20
N SER A 301 2.69 8.01 25.06
CA SER A 301 1.54 8.39 24.26
C SER A 301 0.63 7.20 23.99
N GLU A 302 -0.65 7.48 23.81
CA GLU A 302 -1.69 6.54 23.41
C GLU A 302 -2.49 7.19 22.27
N ALA A 303 -2.76 6.46 21.20
CA ALA A 303 -3.66 6.89 20.14
C ALA A 303 -4.76 5.86 19.91
N ILE A 304 -6.01 6.32 19.84
CA ILE A 304 -7.18 5.49 19.56
C ILE A 304 -7.85 6.04 18.30
N GLN A 305 -8.15 5.16 17.35
CA GLN A 305 -8.83 5.46 16.11
C GLN A 305 -10.17 4.73 16.11
N VAL A 306 -11.25 5.50 16.06
CA VAL A 306 -12.62 5.00 15.89
C VAL A 306 -13.06 5.31 14.48
N TYR A 307 -13.50 4.30 13.76
CA TYR A 307 -13.87 4.42 12.35
C TYR A 307 -15.37 4.71 12.18
N ASP A 308 -15.71 5.31 11.04
CA ASP A 308 -17.07 5.69 10.72
C ASP A 308 -17.86 4.49 10.15
N LYS A 309 -18.76 3.94 10.97
CA LYS A 309 -19.61 2.81 10.60
C LYS A 309 -20.58 3.12 9.47
N ASP A 310 -21.07 4.36 9.37
CA ASP A 310 -22.03 4.73 8.33
C ASP A 310 -21.34 4.80 6.97
N VAL A 311 -20.13 5.40 6.93
CA VAL A 311 -19.30 5.41 5.72
C VAL A 311 -18.96 3.98 5.29
N LEU A 312 -18.58 3.13 6.25
CA LEU A 312 -18.25 1.73 5.97
C LEU A 312 -19.46 0.97 5.41
N LEU A 313 -20.64 1.14 6.00
CA LEU A 313 -21.86 0.46 5.57
C LEU A 313 -22.29 0.85 4.15
N TRP A 314 -22.18 2.13 3.80
CA TRP A 314 -22.69 2.65 2.52
C TRP A 314 -21.68 2.60 1.38
N SER A 315 -20.41 2.93 1.65
CA SER A 315 -19.36 2.99 0.63
C SER A 315 -18.46 1.75 0.59
N GLY A 316 -18.47 0.93 1.66
CA GLY A 316 -17.51 -0.16 1.87
C GLY A 316 -16.11 0.31 2.28
N GLN A 317 -15.89 1.62 2.45
CA GLN A 317 -14.60 2.19 2.84
C GLN A 317 -14.53 2.43 4.34
N SER A 318 -13.41 2.05 4.95
CA SER A 318 -13.13 2.37 6.35
C SER A 318 -12.46 3.74 6.46
N ARG A 319 -13.07 4.68 7.17
CA ARG A 319 -12.56 6.04 7.40
C ARG A 319 -12.52 6.37 8.88
N VAL A 320 -11.47 7.04 9.36
CA VAL A 320 -11.33 7.39 10.78
C VAL A 320 -12.26 8.57 11.09
N LYS A 321 -13.26 8.32 11.94
CA LYS A 321 -14.20 9.33 12.46
C LYS A 321 -13.59 10.12 13.61
N HIS A 322 -12.97 9.43 14.56
CA HIS A 322 -12.31 10.05 15.70
C HIS A 322 -10.90 9.53 15.86
N GLN A 323 -9.95 10.45 16.03
CA GLN A 323 -8.59 10.15 16.44
C GLN A 323 -8.33 10.82 17.79
N ILE A 324 -8.21 10.01 18.84
CA ILE A 324 -7.93 10.45 20.20
C ILE A 324 -6.44 10.22 20.44
N SER A 325 -5.71 11.26 20.82
CA SER A 325 -4.28 11.19 21.14
C SER A 325 -4.04 11.71 22.54
N ARG A 326 -3.47 10.88 23.42
CA ARG A 326 -3.05 11.25 24.77
C ARG A 326 -1.54 11.17 24.84
N SER A 327 -0.91 12.13 25.52
CA SER A 327 0.53 12.15 25.74
C SER A 327 0.83 12.66 27.14
N ASN A 328 1.80 12.04 27.81
CA ASN A 328 2.35 12.49 29.07
C ASN A 328 3.88 12.51 28.94
N THR A 329 4.49 13.65 29.24
CA THR A 329 5.95 13.81 29.26
C THR A 329 6.41 14.15 30.66
N ASN A 330 7.40 13.43 31.15
CA ASN A 330 8.09 13.72 32.40
C ASN A 330 9.50 14.16 32.07
N ASN A 331 9.87 15.35 32.55
CA ASN A 331 11.18 15.93 32.33
C ASN A 331 12.13 15.55 33.47
N GLN A 332 13.43 15.67 33.22
CA GLN A 332 14.45 15.32 34.21
C GLN A 332 14.39 16.21 35.47
N ASP A 333 13.94 17.45 35.32
CA ASP A 333 13.78 18.45 36.39
C ASP A 333 12.49 18.28 37.20
N TRP A 334 11.81 17.14 37.06
CA TRP A 334 10.52 16.80 37.70
C TRP A 334 9.32 17.63 37.24
N SER A 335 9.50 18.51 36.26
CA SER A 335 8.37 19.08 35.53
C SER A 335 7.69 18.02 34.67
N ASN A 336 6.40 18.18 34.42
CA ASN A 336 5.64 17.27 33.55
C ASN A 336 4.61 18.00 32.72
N SER A 337 4.24 17.39 31.61
CA SER A 337 3.16 17.85 30.75
C SER A 337 2.25 16.69 30.36
N PHE A 338 0.98 17.01 30.17
CA PHE A 338 -0.05 16.12 29.69
C PHE A 338 -0.80 16.83 28.57
N GLN A 339 -1.13 16.09 27.53
CA GLN A 339 -1.95 16.55 26.43
C GLN A 339 -2.96 15.47 26.05
N LEU A 340 -4.20 15.87 25.79
CA LEU A 340 -5.24 15.08 25.16
C LEU A 340 -5.74 15.90 23.96
N VAL A 341 -5.76 15.31 22.77
CA VAL A 341 -6.35 15.90 21.56
C VAL A 341 -7.29 14.89 20.95
N VAL A 342 -8.47 15.33 20.54
CA VAL A 342 -9.45 14.57 19.79
C VAL A 342 -9.69 15.29 18.48
N VAL A 343 -9.34 14.65 17.37
CA VAL A 343 -9.71 15.12 16.03
C VAL A 343 -10.92 14.31 15.58
N SER A 344 -11.96 15.02 15.17
CA SER A 344 -13.22 14.43 14.67
C SER A 344 -13.42 14.84 13.22
N ASN A 345 -13.67 13.85 12.37
CA ASN A 345 -13.91 14.01 10.95
C ASN A 345 -15.36 13.68 10.63
N GLU A 346 -15.93 14.44 9.71
CA GLU A 346 -17.25 14.23 9.15
C GLU A 346 -17.11 13.90 7.66
N TYR A 347 -17.86 12.90 7.21
CA TYR A 347 -17.78 12.39 5.85
C TYR A 347 -19.18 12.22 5.28
N ASP A 348 -19.31 12.38 3.96
CA ASP A 348 -20.49 11.92 3.23
C ASP A 348 -20.51 10.38 3.26
N PRO A 349 -21.56 9.74 3.80
CA PRO A 349 -21.59 8.28 3.97
C PRO A 349 -21.49 7.49 2.66
N LYS A 350 -21.96 8.04 1.54
CA LYS A 350 -22.06 7.31 0.26
C LYS A 350 -20.79 7.40 -0.57
N THR A 351 -20.16 8.55 -0.57
CA THR A 351 -18.96 8.85 -1.37
C THR A 351 -17.68 8.67 -0.55
N ALA A 352 -17.77 8.65 0.79
CA ALA A 352 -16.66 8.64 1.72
C ALA A 352 -15.74 9.88 1.60
N LEU A 353 -16.24 10.95 0.97
CA LEU A 353 -15.53 12.23 0.89
C LEU A 353 -15.59 12.93 2.25
N LEU A 354 -14.47 13.53 2.64
CA LEU A 354 -14.36 14.33 3.86
C LEU A 354 -15.13 15.64 3.66
N GLU A 355 -16.05 15.95 4.57
CA GLU A 355 -16.87 17.16 4.56
C GLU A 355 -16.46 18.16 5.64
N GLY A 356 -15.84 17.69 6.73
CA GLY A 356 -15.39 18.56 7.80
C GLY A 356 -14.39 17.87 8.74
N SER A 357 -13.59 18.68 9.43
CA SER A 357 -12.68 18.22 10.48
C SER A 357 -12.56 19.27 11.57
N VAL A 358 -12.61 18.84 12.82
CA VAL A 358 -12.43 19.70 14.01
C VAL A 358 -11.54 19.02 15.02
N GLY A 359 -10.70 19.79 15.70
CA GLY A 359 -9.85 19.27 16.78
C GLY A 359 -10.10 20.00 18.08
N GLN A 360 -10.16 19.26 19.18
CA GLN A 360 -10.29 19.80 20.52
C GLN A 360 -9.29 19.12 21.45
N GLY A 361 -8.78 19.84 22.45
CA GLY A 361 -7.83 19.26 23.37
C GLY A 361 -7.77 19.90 24.74
N ILE A 362 -7.18 19.17 25.68
CA ILE A 362 -6.83 19.64 27.01
C ILE A 362 -5.34 19.46 27.17
N LEU A 363 -4.68 20.46 27.75
CA LEU A 363 -3.32 20.35 28.21
C LEU A 363 -3.21 20.68 29.69
N ARG A 364 -2.27 20.02 30.35
CA ARG A 364 -1.91 20.29 31.75
C ARG A 364 -0.39 20.26 31.86
N SER A 365 0.19 21.12 32.67
CA SER A 365 1.60 21.03 33.01
C SER A 365 1.85 21.39 34.45
N TYR A 366 2.92 20.85 34.99
CA TYR A 366 3.48 21.18 36.29
C TYR A 366 4.96 21.52 36.11
N ASP A 367 5.41 22.62 36.70
CA ASP A 367 6.75 23.17 36.49
C ASP A 367 7.85 22.50 37.33
N GLY A 368 7.52 21.52 38.17
CA GLY A 368 8.47 20.87 39.08
C GLY A 368 8.58 21.55 40.46
N TYR A 369 7.81 22.62 40.71
CA TYR A 369 7.78 23.33 41.99
C TYR A 369 6.35 23.52 42.51
N GLU A 370 5.67 24.62 42.21
CA GLU A 370 4.30 24.91 42.65
C GLU A 370 3.40 25.39 41.51
N GLY A 371 3.96 25.62 40.32
CA GLY A 371 3.24 26.16 39.18
C GLY A 371 2.50 25.07 38.41
N HIS A 372 1.20 25.27 38.26
CA HIS A 372 0.33 24.42 37.45
C HIS A 372 -0.31 25.23 36.33
N THR A 373 -0.27 24.70 35.11
CA THR A 373 -0.99 25.27 33.96
C THR A 373 -2.05 24.28 33.49
N ILE A 374 -3.24 24.78 33.18
CA ILE A 374 -4.26 24.06 32.43
C ILE A 374 -4.58 24.85 31.17
N GLY A 375 -4.89 24.16 30.09
CA GLY A 375 -5.33 24.81 28.87
C GLY A 375 -6.32 23.99 28.07
N PHE A 376 -7.09 24.71 27.27
CA PHE A 376 -8.04 24.16 26.31
C PHE A 376 -7.60 24.56 24.91
N MET A 377 -7.54 23.57 24.02
CA MET A 377 -7.13 23.72 22.63
C MET A 377 -8.33 23.54 21.71
N GLU A 378 -8.42 24.40 20.71
CA GLU A 378 -9.31 24.25 19.56
C GLU A 378 -8.49 24.33 18.28
N GLN A 379 -8.84 23.50 17.31
CA GLN A 379 -8.19 23.38 16.02
C GLN A 379 -9.23 23.47 14.91
N GLU A 380 -8.95 24.33 13.94
CA GLU A 380 -9.74 24.53 12.74
C GLU A 380 -8.93 24.07 11.52
N PHE A 381 -9.62 23.48 10.56
CA PHE A 381 -9.03 22.93 9.33
C PHE A 381 -9.47 23.77 8.12
N ASP A 382 -8.78 23.57 7.01
CA ASP A 382 -9.01 24.29 5.76
C ASP A 382 -10.24 23.73 5.03
N ASP A 383 -11.39 24.38 5.20
CA ASP A 383 -12.64 23.97 4.54
C ASP A 383 -12.54 24.06 3.01
N ASP A 384 -11.76 24.99 2.45
CA ASP A 384 -11.60 25.10 0.99
C ASP A 384 -10.80 23.91 0.44
N LEU A 385 -9.74 23.49 1.15
CA LEU A 385 -8.94 22.32 0.79
C LEU A 385 -9.73 21.01 0.96
N ILE A 386 -10.57 20.92 2.00
CA ILE A 386 -11.47 19.79 2.22
C ILE A 386 -12.46 19.69 1.06
N ASN A 387 -13.13 20.78 0.71
CA ASN A 387 -14.13 20.79 -0.36
C ASN A 387 -13.52 20.53 -1.75
N ALA A 388 -12.31 21.05 -2.02
CA ALA A 388 -11.68 20.91 -3.33
C ALA A 388 -10.96 19.58 -3.54
N LEU A 389 -10.32 19.04 -2.49
CA LEU A 389 -9.37 17.92 -2.61
C LEU A 389 -9.61 16.80 -1.59
N GLY A 390 -10.57 16.95 -0.67
CA GLY A 390 -10.83 16.00 0.41
C GLY A 390 -9.71 15.92 1.45
N GLN A 391 -8.91 17.00 1.59
CA GLN A 391 -7.73 17.02 2.45
C GLN A 391 -7.97 17.92 3.68
N ALA A 392 -7.88 17.35 4.87
CA ALA A 392 -7.83 18.12 6.11
C ALA A 392 -6.43 18.68 6.33
N ARG A 393 -6.30 20.00 6.32
CA ARG A 393 -5.08 20.71 6.69
C ARG A 393 -5.36 21.69 7.81
N LEU A 394 -4.61 21.60 8.91
CA LEU A 394 -4.75 22.50 10.04
C LEU A 394 -4.42 23.94 9.59
N THR A 395 -5.37 24.86 9.77
CA THR A 395 -5.18 26.28 9.46
C THR A 395 -4.96 27.11 10.72
N LYS A 396 -5.58 26.70 11.83
CA LYS A 396 -5.51 27.43 13.09
C LYS A 396 -5.55 26.47 14.27
N SER A 397 -4.68 26.73 15.24
CA SER A 397 -4.74 26.10 16.56
C SER A 397 -4.64 27.19 17.61
N GLN A 398 -5.67 27.32 18.44
CA GLN A 398 -5.70 28.26 19.56
C GLN A 398 -5.72 27.47 20.85
N THR A 399 -4.87 27.88 21.79
CA THR A 399 -4.86 27.32 23.15
C THR A 399 -5.03 28.44 24.15
N LEU A 400 -6.12 28.37 24.93
CA LEU A 400 -6.33 29.24 26.07
C LEU A 400 -5.76 28.55 27.31
N THR A 401 -4.87 29.24 28.02
CA THR A 401 -4.19 28.68 29.21
C THR A 401 -4.41 29.54 30.43
N THR A 402 -4.43 28.88 31.59
CA THR A 402 -4.45 29.51 32.91
C THR A 402 -3.37 28.86 33.77
N THR A 403 -2.55 29.69 34.41
CA THR A 403 -1.48 29.24 35.31
C THR A 403 -1.74 29.75 36.72
N ALA A 404 -1.57 28.88 37.71
CA ALA A 404 -1.72 29.21 39.13
C ALA A 404 -0.67 28.47 39.97
N ASP A 405 -0.43 28.98 41.18
CA ASP A 405 0.34 28.26 42.20
C ASP A 405 -0.56 27.23 42.95
N GLY A 406 0.07 26.34 43.71
CA GLY A 406 -0.59 25.24 44.43
C GLY A 406 -1.64 25.64 45.47
N THR A 407 -1.89 26.94 45.70
CA THR A 407 -2.86 27.42 46.72
C THR A 407 -4.28 27.59 46.20
N ASN A 408 -4.52 27.46 44.89
CA ASN A 408 -5.81 27.82 44.27
C ASN A 408 -6.35 26.80 43.23
N TYR A 409 -5.94 25.53 43.33
CA TYR A 409 -6.23 24.48 42.35
C TYR A 409 -7.74 24.17 42.17
N ASP A 410 -8.54 24.34 43.23
CA ASP A 410 -9.97 23.95 43.23
C ASP A 410 -10.92 24.95 42.53
N ALA A 411 -10.46 26.13 42.10
CA ALA A 411 -11.31 27.17 41.53
C ALA A 411 -11.45 27.13 39.99
N PHE A 412 -10.84 26.17 39.29
CA PHE A 412 -10.61 26.24 37.83
C PHE A 412 -11.43 25.26 36.97
N PHE A 413 -12.42 24.57 37.52
CA PHE A 413 -13.21 23.59 36.78
C PHE A 413 -14.51 24.17 36.20
N SER A 414 -14.43 24.78 35.01
CA SER A 414 -15.57 24.81 34.09
C SER A 414 -15.09 24.44 32.69
N LEU A 415 -15.55 23.29 32.18
CA LEU A 415 -15.35 22.94 30.78
C LEU A 415 -16.00 24.01 29.88
N PRO A 416 -15.36 24.43 28.79
CA PRO A 416 -16.01 25.27 27.79
C PRO A 416 -17.32 24.62 27.29
N PRO A 417 -18.36 25.40 26.96
CA PRO A 417 -19.56 24.87 26.34
C PRO A 417 -19.23 24.10 25.06
N GLY A 418 -19.72 22.86 24.93
CA GLY A 418 -19.47 22.00 23.75
C GLY A 418 -18.27 21.06 23.86
N PHE A 419 -17.53 21.08 24.97
CA PHE A 419 -16.44 20.13 25.21
C PHE A 419 -17.00 18.77 25.67
N VAL A 420 -16.85 17.73 24.84
CA VAL A 420 -17.27 16.36 25.17
C VAL A 420 -16.07 15.57 25.67
N ILE A 421 -16.08 15.19 26.95
CA ILE A 421 -15.17 14.17 27.45
C ILE A 421 -15.70 12.83 26.96
N PHE A 422 -15.04 12.25 25.96
CA PHE A 422 -15.21 10.84 25.65
C PHE A 422 -14.63 10.04 26.81
N ASN A 423 -15.49 9.63 27.76
CA ASN A 423 -15.15 8.57 28.69
C ASN A 423 -15.05 7.29 27.87
N GLY A 424 -13.83 6.78 27.72
CA GLY A 424 -13.59 5.41 27.32
C GLY A 424 -13.89 4.49 28.49
#